data_AF-A0A524RUL3-F1
#
_entry.id   AF-A0A524RUL3-F1
#
_cell.length_a   1.000
_cell.length_b   1.000
_cell.length_c   1.000
_cell.angle_alpha   90.00
_cell.angle_beta   90.00
_cell.angle_gamma   90.00
#
_symmetry.space_group_name_H-M   'P 1'
#
loop_
_entity.id
_entity.type
_entity.pdbx_description
1 polymer ?
#
loop_
_entity_poly.entity_id
_entity_poly.type
_entity_poly.pdbx_seq_one_letter_code
_entity_poly.pdbx_strand_id
1 'polypeptide(L)'
;MGLPSRLGSSLADGDGSVPPSDRIGGCVPALQRQPIRRHRLSSRKPTVAFSHLGCEKNRVDTEHMLGLLAQAGYGTSADEADADLVVVNTCSFIQEAREESVRTLVTLAEQGKHLVIAGCLAQHFRGELLEAIPEARAIVGSGDYQHIVEVLQRVEAGERVTRVSETPTFVADEHLVRHRTTSEAVAYLKVAEGCDYRCAFCIIPRLRGDQRSRTIESIVAEARQLAAQGVLELVLISQITTNYGLDLYGRPRLADLLRALGEVEIPWIRVHYAYPTGLTSEVLAAFREVPNVLPYLDLPLQHSHPEVLRAMNRPWQAEVSGGLLRRIRAALPQATLRTTFIVGFPGETEQHFQHLLRFVEEQRFDHMGVFTFSAEAGTAAAELPDQVPARLARERRDRLMLAQQPIA
;
A
#
# COMPACT_ATOMS: atom_id res chain seq x y z
N MET A 1 49.69 58.29 13.21
CA MET A 1 50.50 57.49 12.26
C MET A 1 49.84 56.13 12.13
N GLY A 2 49.51 55.70 10.90
CA GLY A 2 49.31 54.29 10.54
C GLY A 2 47.88 53.71 10.61
N LEU A 3 47.10 53.89 9.54
CA LEU A 3 46.09 52.93 9.02
C LEU A 3 46.82 51.83 8.19
N PRO A 4 46.18 50.73 7.70
CA PRO A 4 44.85 50.17 7.98
C PRO A 4 44.85 48.63 8.21
N SER A 5 43.75 48.09 8.77
CA SER A 5 43.40 46.66 8.66
C SER A 5 42.19 46.47 7.73
N ARG A 6 42.32 45.55 6.77
CA ARG A 6 41.29 45.09 5.84
C ARG A 6 40.74 43.72 6.27
N LEU A 7 39.59 43.38 5.68
CA LEU A 7 38.87 42.08 5.61
C LEU A 7 37.77 41.95 6.68
N GLY A 8 36.45 41.91 6.41
CA GLY A 8 35.68 41.84 5.16
C GLY A 8 34.97 40.49 4.99
N SER A 9 33.66 40.42 5.28
CA SER A 9 32.60 39.62 4.62
C SER A 9 31.39 39.50 5.58
N SER A 10 30.30 40.24 5.34
CA SER A 10 29.15 39.87 4.50
C SER A 10 28.33 38.70 5.07
N LEU A 11 27.27 39.07 5.78
CA LEU A 11 26.08 38.27 6.04
C LEU A 11 25.55 37.71 4.71
N ALA A 12 25.27 36.41 4.68
CA ALA A 12 24.48 35.78 3.65
C ALA A 12 23.51 34.81 4.34
N ASP A 13 22.24 35.03 4.08
CA ASP A 13 21.09 34.27 4.52
C ASP A 13 21.25 32.78 4.18
N GLY A 14 21.12 31.93 5.20
CA GLY A 14 21.02 30.49 5.05
C GLY A 14 19.60 30.13 4.65
N ASP A 15 19.36 30.10 3.34
CA ASP A 15 18.15 29.60 2.72
C ASP A 15 17.90 28.13 3.13
N GLY A 16 16.91 27.92 3.99
CA GLY A 16 16.45 26.61 4.47
C GLY A 16 15.62 25.88 3.42
N SER A 17 16.18 25.74 2.21
CA SER A 17 15.55 24.99 1.13
C SER A 17 15.68 23.49 1.40
N VAL A 18 14.55 22.85 1.68
CA VAL A 18 14.38 21.40 1.62
C VAL A 18 14.78 20.95 0.21
N PRO A 19 15.69 19.97 0.03
CA PRO A 19 16.08 19.54 -1.30
C PRO A 19 14.87 18.93 -2.02
N PRO A 20 14.77 19.07 -3.36
CA PRO A 20 13.64 18.51 -4.10
C PRO A 20 13.68 16.98 -4.04
N SER A 21 12.81 16.41 -3.22
CA SER A 21 12.62 14.95 -3.04
C SER A 21 11.95 14.26 -4.26
N ASP A 22 11.65 15.03 -5.30
CA ASP A 22 10.96 14.59 -6.53
C ASP A 22 11.84 13.82 -7.52
N ARG A 23 13.17 13.79 -7.34
CA ARG A 23 14.02 13.01 -8.24
C ARG A 23 14.24 11.62 -7.68
N ILE A 24 14.00 10.60 -8.50
CA ILE A 24 14.47 9.22 -8.25
C ILE A 24 15.94 9.20 -7.82
N GLY A 25 16.75 10.14 -8.34
CA GLY A 25 18.17 10.29 -8.01
C GLY A 25 18.48 10.53 -6.52
N GLY A 26 17.51 10.89 -5.68
CA GLY A 26 17.68 10.91 -4.22
C GLY A 26 17.56 9.53 -3.56
N CYS A 27 16.88 8.58 -4.21
CA CYS A 27 16.66 7.23 -3.71
C CYS A 27 17.52 6.17 -4.42
N VAL A 28 17.93 6.41 -5.67
CA VAL A 28 18.78 5.49 -6.45
C VAL A 28 20.24 5.89 -6.27
N PRO A 29 21.06 5.10 -5.55
CA PRO A 29 22.49 5.33 -5.48
C PRO A 29 23.12 5.25 -6.88
N ALA A 30 24.22 5.99 -7.09
CA ALA A 30 24.93 5.98 -8.36
C ALA A 30 25.49 4.57 -8.67
N LEU A 31 24.80 3.81 -9.52
CA LEU A 31 25.22 2.49 -9.97
C LEU A 31 26.52 2.62 -10.79
N GLN A 32 27.53 1.82 -10.43
CA GLN A 32 28.73 1.68 -11.26
C GLN A 32 28.35 0.96 -12.55
N ARG A 33 28.55 1.63 -13.69
CA ARG A 33 28.26 1.08 -15.02
C ARG A 33 29.17 -0.13 -15.29
N GLN A 34 28.67 -1.34 -15.07
CA GLN A 34 29.30 -2.54 -15.60
C GLN A 34 28.86 -2.78 -17.04
N PRO A 35 29.75 -3.25 -17.94
CA PRO A 35 29.36 -3.58 -19.30
C PRO A 35 28.36 -4.72 -19.29
N ILE A 36 27.11 -4.42 -19.66
CA ILE A 36 26.04 -5.41 -19.81
C ILE A 36 26.51 -6.44 -20.84
N ARG A 37 26.71 -7.69 -20.40
CA ARG A 37 26.87 -8.81 -21.34
C ARG A 37 25.60 -8.87 -22.17
N ARG A 38 25.69 -8.61 -23.48
CA ARG A 38 24.61 -8.83 -24.45
C ARG A 38 24.35 -10.33 -24.57
N HIS A 39 23.76 -10.95 -23.56
CA HIS A 39 23.12 -12.24 -23.73
C HIS A 39 21.80 -12.00 -24.43
N ARG A 40 21.72 -12.45 -25.69
CA ARG A 40 20.42 -12.68 -26.32
C ARG A 40 19.72 -13.70 -25.45
N LEU A 41 18.52 -13.38 -24.97
CA LEU A 41 17.62 -14.35 -24.38
C LEU A 41 17.51 -15.53 -25.38
N SER A 42 17.69 -16.75 -24.90
CA SER A 42 17.78 -17.94 -25.76
C SER A 42 16.45 -18.21 -26.50
N SER A 43 16.42 -19.15 -27.45
CA SER A 43 15.20 -19.55 -28.18
C SER A 43 14.10 -20.20 -27.32
N ARG A 44 14.34 -20.36 -26.01
CA ARG A 44 13.36 -20.84 -25.02
C ARG A 44 12.86 -19.64 -24.22
N LYS A 45 11.55 -19.63 -23.91
CA LYS A 45 10.95 -18.62 -23.00
C LYS A 45 11.76 -18.52 -21.70
N PRO A 46 12.05 -17.30 -21.22
CA PRO A 46 12.82 -17.09 -20.00
C PRO A 46 12.09 -17.67 -18.80
N THR A 47 12.86 -18.17 -17.83
CA THR A 47 12.34 -18.49 -16.51
C THR A 47 12.18 -17.20 -15.72
N VAL A 48 10.99 -16.97 -15.16
CA VAL A 48 10.63 -15.73 -14.47
C VAL A 48 10.49 -15.98 -12.97
N ALA A 49 11.18 -15.18 -12.15
CA ALA A 49 10.93 -15.12 -10.70
C ALA A 49 10.17 -13.83 -10.35
N PHE A 50 9.48 -13.84 -9.21
CA PHE A 50 8.79 -12.67 -8.69
C PHE A 50 9.35 -12.29 -7.33
N SER A 51 9.71 -11.02 -7.21
CA SER A 51 10.01 -10.39 -5.93
C SER A 51 8.82 -9.52 -5.54
N HIS A 52 8.11 -9.91 -4.49
CA HIS A 52 6.94 -9.18 -4.00
C HIS A 52 7.33 -8.25 -2.86
N LEU A 53 7.00 -6.96 -3.00
CA LEU A 53 7.23 -5.95 -1.98
C LEU A 53 5.95 -5.18 -1.64
N GLY A 54 5.89 -4.70 -0.41
CA GLY A 54 4.81 -3.85 0.07
C GLY A 54 3.66 -4.60 0.72
N CYS A 55 2.47 -4.50 0.12
CA CYS A 55 1.23 -4.88 0.79
C CYS A 55 0.49 -6.03 0.10
N GLU A 56 -0.49 -6.58 0.79
CA GLU A 56 -1.28 -7.72 0.33
C GLU A 56 -2.08 -7.44 -0.95
N LYS A 57 -2.37 -6.16 -1.26
CA LYS A 57 -2.99 -5.76 -2.52
C LYS A 57 -2.03 -5.96 -3.70
N ASN A 58 -0.77 -5.52 -3.53
CA ASN A 58 0.30 -5.82 -4.48
C ASN A 58 0.48 -7.34 -4.63
N ARG A 59 0.31 -8.12 -3.55
CA ARG A 59 0.50 -9.57 -3.62
C ARG A 59 -0.53 -10.23 -4.54
N VAL A 60 -1.80 -9.86 -4.40
CA VAL A 60 -2.84 -10.35 -5.31
C VAL A 60 -2.52 -9.98 -6.76
N ASP A 61 -1.99 -8.78 -7.03
CA ASP A 61 -1.55 -8.40 -8.38
C ASP A 61 -0.41 -9.31 -8.89
N THR A 62 0.55 -9.66 -8.02
CA THR A 62 1.62 -10.64 -8.31
C THR A 62 1.04 -12.02 -8.65
N GLU A 63 0.04 -12.48 -7.91
CA GLU A 63 -0.59 -13.79 -8.13
C GLU A 63 -1.33 -13.85 -9.48
N HIS A 64 -1.93 -12.74 -9.93
CA HIS A 64 -2.49 -12.63 -11.28
C HIS A 64 -1.40 -12.62 -12.36
N MET A 65 -0.31 -11.87 -12.16
CA MET A 65 0.81 -11.87 -13.11
C MET A 65 1.41 -13.27 -13.25
N LEU A 66 1.63 -13.99 -12.14
CA LEU A 66 2.08 -15.38 -12.14
C LEU A 66 1.12 -16.29 -12.91
N GLY A 67 -0.18 -16.18 -12.65
CA GLY A 67 -1.21 -16.96 -13.36
C GLY A 67 -1.20 -16.72 -14.87
N LEU A 68 -1.12 -15.45 -15.28
CA LEU A 68 -1.10 -15.06 -16.70
C LEU A 68 0.15 -15.58 -17.41
N LEU A 69 1.32 -15.47 -16.77
CA LEU A 69 2.57 -15.98 -17.32
C LEU A 69 2.57 -17.51 -17.43
N ALA A 70 2.09 -18.21 -16.41
CA ALA A 70 1.96 -19.67 -16.44
C ALA A 70 1.01 -20.13 -17.55
N GLN A 71 -0.15 -19.48 -17.71
CA GLN A 71 -1.10 -19.76 -18.80
C GLN A 71 -0.48 -19.50 -20.19
N ALA A 72 0.36 -18.47 -20.30
CA ALA A 72 1.11 -18.17 -21.50
C ALA A 72 2.32 -19.10 -21.72
N GLY A 73 2.58 -20.07 -20.84
CA GLY A 73 3.65 -21.06 -20.98
C GLY A 73 5.04 -20.57 -20.59
N TYR A 74 5.15 -19.52 -19.76
CA TYR A 74 6.40 -19.14 -19.12
C TYR A 74 6.70 -20.07 -17.94
N GLY A 75 7.97 -20.43 -17.77
CA GLY A 75 8.42 -21.11 -16.55
C GLY A 75 8.54 -20.11 -15.41
N THR A 76 8.08 -20.48 -14.22
CA THR A 76 8.24 -19.68 -13.00
C THR A 76 9.22 -20.35 -12.03
N SER A 77 10.07 -19.55 -11.39
CA SER A 77 10.97 -20.01 -10.34
C SER A 77 10.61 -19.36 -9.00
N ALA A 78 10.69 -20.15 -7.93
CA ALA A 78 10.61 -19.62 -6.56
C ALA A 78 11.92 -18.99 -6.10
N ASP A 79 13.05 -19.31 -6.74
CA ASP A 79 14.36 -18.73 -6.48
C ASP A 79 14.72 -17.71 -7.58
N GLU A 80 14.98 -16.47 -7.17
CA GLU A 80 15.42 -15.37 -8.04
C GLU A 80 16.79 -15.68 -8.67
N ALA A 81 17.64 -16.48 -8.00
CA ALA A 81 18.96 -16.88 -8.49
C ALA A 81 18.87 -17.74 -9.76
N ASP A 82 17.83 -18.56 -9.89
CA ASP A 82 17.64 -19.47 -11.01
C ASP A 82 16.89 -18.83 -12.20
N ALA A 83 16.33 -17.63 -12.02
CA ALA A 83 15.56 -16.95 -13.05
C ALA A 83 16.42 -16.12 -14.01
N ASP A 84 16.02 -16.12 -15.29
CA ASP A 84 16.60 -15.28 -16.35
C ASP A 84 16.13 -13.82 -16.21
N LEU A 85 14.91 -13.63 -15.71
CA LEU A 85 14.24 -12.35 -15.53
C LEU A 85 13.50 -12.33 -14.19
N VAL A 86 13.59 -11.21 -13.47
CA VAL A 86 12.87 -11.00 -12.21
C VAL A 86 11.84 -9.90 -12.37
N VAL A 87 10.58 -10.21 -12.10
CA VAL A 87 9.51 -9.21 -11.97
C VAL A 87 9.48 -8.74 -10.51
N VAL A 88 9.84 -7.49 -10.27
CA VAL A 88 9.81 -6.90 -8.93
C VAL A 88 8.54 -6.07 -8.80
N ASN A 89 7.55 -6.56 -8.05
CA ASN A 89 6.31 -5.84 -7.79
C ASN A 89 6.48 -4.93 -6.56
N THR A 90 6.71 -3.65 -6.85
CA THR A 90 7.24 -2.65 -5.92
C THR A 90 6.17 -1.88 -5.15
N CYS A 91 6.57 -1.33 -4.01
CA CYS A 91 5.77 -0.42 -3.20
C CYS A 91 6.26 1.03 -3.33
N SER A 92 5.35 1.99 -3.19
CA SER A 92 5.68 3.42 -3.19
C SER A 92 4.80 4.22 -2.23
N PHE A 93 4.29 3.55 -1.18
CA PHE A 93 3.32 4.17 -0.29
C PHE A 93 3.94 5.08 0.78
N ILE A 94 5.10 4.68 1.32
CA ILE A 94 5.88 5.43 2.31
C ILE A 94 7.36 5.42 1.92
N GLN A 95 8.15 6.35 2.46
CA GLN A 95 9.58 6.45 2.18
C GLN A 95 10.34 5.15 2.40
N GLU A 96 10.16 4.48 3.55
CA GLU A 96 10.90 3.25 3.84
C GLU A 96 10.60 2.14 2.81
N ALA A 97 9.34 2.06 2.33
CA ALA A 97 8.93 1.08 1.33
C ALA A 97 9.49 1.40 -0.07
N ARG A 98 9.70 2.69 -0.39
CA ARG A 98 10.38 3.12 -1.63
C ARG A 98 11.85 2.75 -1.57
N GLU A 99 12.52 3.06 -0.46
CA GLU A 99 13.93 2.75 -0.24
C GLU A 99 14.18 1.24 -0.30
N GLU A 100 13.32 0.43 0.32
CA GLU A 100 13.36 -1.03 0.21
C GLU A 100 13.19 -1.51 -1.24
N SER A 101 12.23 -0.93 -1.97
CA SER A 101 11.98 -1.28 -3.38
C SER A 101 13.18 -0.96 -4.26
N VAL A 102 13.77 0.23 -4.11
CA VAL A 102 14.96 0.62 -4.88
C VAL A 102 16.17 -0.23 -4.51
N ARG A 103 16.40 -0.49 -3.22
CA ARG A 103 17.51 -1.35 -2.76
C ARG A 103 17.41 -2.75 -3.39
N THR A 104 16.22 -3.34 -3.39
CA THR A 104 15.99 -4.66 -3.98
C THR A 104 16.28 -4.67 -5.48
N LEU A 105 15.80 -3.66 -6.20
CA LEU A 105 16.07 -3.51 -7.63
C LEU A 105 17.58 -3.39 -7.92
N VAL A 106 18.29 -2.56 -7.15
CA VAL A 106 19.74 -2.37 -7.27
C VAL A 106 20.49 -3.68 -6.98
N THR A 107 20.16 -4.38 -5.90
CA THR A 107 20.81 -5.66 -5.55
C THR A 107 20.64 -6.69 -6.66
N LEU A 108 19.44 -6.82 -7.24
CA LEU A 108 19.21 -7.75 -8.36
C LEU A 108 19.92 -7.32 -9.64
N ALA A 109 19.98 -6.01 -9.92
CA ALA A 109 20.73 -5.45 -11.04
C ALA A 109 22.24 -5.74 -10.93
N GLU A 110 22.83 -5.57 -9.73
CA GLU A 110 24.23 -5.86 -9.44
C GLU A 110 24.57 -7.36 -9.60
N GLN A 111 23.59 -8.24 -9.38
CA GLN A 111 23.69 -9.68 -9.67
C GLN A 111 23.56 -10.00 -11.17
N GLY A 112 23.37 -8.99 -12.03
CA GLY A 112 23.25 -9.15 -13.47
C GLY A 112 21.87 -9.61 -13.95
N LYS A 113 20.83 -9.51 -13.12
CA LYS A 113 19.47 -9.92 -13.49
C LYS A 113 18.81 -8.91 -14.43
N HIS A 114 18.02 -9.40 -15.38
CA HIS A 114 17.11 -8.53 -16.14
C HIS A 114 15.84 -8.29 -15.32
N LEU A 115 15.41 -7.02 -15.25
CA LEU A 115 14.32 -6.62 -14.37
C LEU A 115 13.09 -6.16 -15.16
N VAL A 116 11.93 -6.52 -14.65
CA VAL A 116 10.66 -5.86 -14.96
C VAL A 116 10.12 -5.26 -13.67
N ILE A 117 9.95 -3.95 -13.64
CA ILE A 117 9.49 -3.25 -12.45
C ILE A 117 7.99 -3.07 -12.54
N ALA A 118 7.24 -3.72 -11.65
CA ALA A 118 5.79 -3.61 -11.59
C ALA A 118 5.33 -2.86 -10.35
N GLY A 119 4.07 -2.44 -10.32
CA GLY A 119 3.39 -1.98 -9.10
C GLY A 119 3.47 -0.48 -8.84
N CYS A 120 3.40 -0.12 -7.56
CA CYS A 120 3.17 1.27 -7.14
C CYS A 120 4.37 2.19 -7.43
N LEU A 121 5.62 1.72 -7.35
CA LEU A 121 6.80 2.54 -7.69
C LEU A 121 6.84 2.83 -9.19
N ALA A 122 6.56 1.81 -10.00
CA ALA A 122 6.46 1.96 -11.45
C ALA A 122 5.33 2.93 -11.86
N GLN A 123 4.17 2.89 -11.18
CA GLN A 123 3.09 3.85 -11.41
C GLN A 123 3.47 5.28 -11.01
N HIS A 124 4.20 5.43 -9.90
CA HIS A 124 4.59 6.73 -9.36
C HIS A 124 5.58 7.42 -10.28
N PHE A 125 6.70 6.75 -10.59
CA PHE A 125 7.85 7.36 -11.26
C PHE A 125 7.90 7.11 -12.77
N ARG A 126 7.09 6.17 -13.28
CA ARG A 126 6.91 5.93 -14.72
C ARG A 126 8.25 5.83 -15.45
N GLY A 127 8.37 6.47 -16.62
CA GLY A 127 9.54 6.40 -17.50
C GLY A 127 10.85 6.83 -16.84
N GLU A 128 10.81 7.75 -15.87
CA GLU A 128 12.01 8.17 -15.13
C GLU A 128 12.67 6.99 -14.40
N LEU A 129 11.87 6.03 -13.91
CA LEU A 129 12.40 4.85 -13.24
C LEU A 129 13.13 3.91 -14.20
N LEU A 130 12.61 3.78 -15.42
CA LEU A 130 13.25 3.01 -16.48
C LEU A 130 14.55 3.68 -16.93
N GLU A 131 14.62 5.01 -16.97
CA GLU A 131 15.86 5.73 -17.27
C GLU A 131 16.91 5.61 -16.16
N ALA A 132 16.47 5.63 -14.90
CA ALA A 132 17.34 5.55 -13.74
C ALA A 132 17.95 4.15 -13.50
N ILE A 133 17.30 3.08 -13.97
CA ILE A 133 17.76 1.69 -13.79
C ILE A 133 17.98 1.05 -15.19
N PRO A 134 19.19 1.14 -15.77
CA PRO A 134 19.48 0.64 -17.11
C PRO A 134 19.24 -0.87 -17.31
N GLU A 135 19.37 -1.66 -16.24
CA GLU A 135 19.13 -3.11 -16.21
C GLU A 135 17.65 -3.46 -16.33
N ALA A 136 16.76 -2.52 -16.01
CA ALA A 136 15.32 -2.67 -16.19
C ALA A 136 14.96 -2.65 -17.68
N ARG A 137 14.24 -3.69 -18.09
CA ARG A 137 13.74 -3.89 -19.45
C ARG A 137 12.32 -3.41 -19.62
N ALA A 138 11.52 -3.43 -18.56
CA ALA A 138 10.19 -2.86 -18.61
C ALA A 138 9.73 -2.28 -17.28
N ILE A 139 8.74 -1.40 -17.38
CA ILE A 139 7.95 -0.92 -16.27
C ILE A 139 6.46 -1.18 -16.53
N VAL A 140 5.76 -1.64 -15.49
CA VAL A 140 4.33 -1.98 -15.54
C VAL A 140 3.60 -1.28 -14.38
N GLY A 141 2.63 -0.44 -14.72
CA GLY A 141 1.82 0.29 -13.76
C GLY A 141 1.00 -0.64 -12.86
N SER A 142 0.58 -0.12 -11.70
CA SER A 142 -0.27 -0.83 -10.74
C SER A 142 -1.66 -1.20 -11.30
N GLY A 143 -2.12 -0.51 -12.35
CA GLY A 143 -3.36 -0.81 -13.09
C GLY A 143 -3.14 -1.49 -14.44
N ASP A 144 -1.92 -1.97 -14.71
CA ASP A 144 -1.55 -2.51 -16.02
C ASP A 144 -0.96 -3.93 -15.95
N TYR A 145 -0.98 -4.56 -14.78
CA TYR A 145 -0.39 -5.89 -14.56
C TYR A 145 -1.02 -7.00 -15.42
N GLN A 146 -2.25 -6.82 -15.90
CA GLN A 146 -2.90 -7.71 -16.87
C GLN A 146 -2.16 -7.79 -18.21
N HIS A 147 -1.31 -6.79 -18.54
CA HIS A 147 -0.52 -6.76 -19.76
C HIS A 147 0.86 -7.42 -19.62
N ILE A 148 1.15 -8.09 -18.49
CA ILE A 148 2.50 -8.62 -18.21
C ILE A 148 3.01 -9.57 -19.32
N VAL A 149 2.13 -10.39 -19.91
CA VAL A 149 2.49 -11.31 -21.00
C VAL A 149 2.93 -10.55 -22.24
N GLU A 150 2.15 -9.55 -22.67
CA GLU A 150 2.48 -8.69 -23.81
C GLU A 150 3.80 -7.95 -23.58
N VAL A 151 3.99 -7.44 -22.36
CA VAL A 151 5.23 -6.76 -21.96
C VAL A 151 6.44 -7.69 -22.05
N LEU A 152 6.35 -8.92 -21.54
CA LEU A 152 7.47 -9.87 -21.63
C LEU A 152 7.77 -10.28 -23.07
N GLN A 153 6.76 -10.48 -23.91
CA GLN A 153 6.96 -10.78 -25.33
C GLN A 153 7.73 -9.67 -26.06
N ARG A 154 7.45 -8.40 -25.75
CA ARG A 154 8.18 -7.26 -26.30
C ARG A 154 9.60 -7.15 -25.73
N VAL A 155 9.79 -7.44 -24.44
CA VAL A 155 11.12 -7.52 -23.83
C VAL A 155 11.98 -8.61 -24.48
N GLU A 156 11.40 -9.76 -24.81
CA GLU A 156 12.05 -10.84 -25.55
C GLU A 156 12.45 -10.42 -26.97
N ALA A 157 11.62 -9.58 -27.62
CA ALA A 157 11.94 -8.96 -28.91
C ALA A 157 13.07 -7.91 -28.82
N GLY A 158 13.57 -7.63 -27.63
CA GLY A 158 14.67 -6.68 -27.37
C GLY A 158 14.22 -5.26 -27.11
N GLU A 159 12.92 -5.02 -26.91
CA GLU A 159 12.38 -3.70 -26.59
C GLU A 159 12.60 -3.33 -25.11
N ARG A 160 12.69 -2.03 -24.84
CA ARG A 160 12.46 -1.47 -23.51
C ARG A 160 11.04 -0.94 -23.45
N VAL A 161 10.24 -1.46 -22.52
CA VAL A 161 8.78 -1.27 -22.53
C VAL A 161 8.32 -0.42 -21.35
N THR A 162 7.53 0.61 -21.65
CA THR A 162 6.78 1.36 -20.63
C THR A 162 5.30 1.09 -20.81
N ARG A 163 4.71 0.35 -19.87
CA ARG A 163 3.26 0.09 -19.83
C ARG A 163 2.70 0.64 -18.53
N VAL A 164 2.47 1.96 -18.50
CA VAL A 164 1.93 2.65 -17.35
C VAL A 164 0.82 3.58 -17.82
N SER A 165 -0.41 3.24 -17.47
CA SER A 165 -1.58 4.07 -17.70
C SER A 165 -1.51 5.33 -16.85
N GLU A 166 -1.94 6.47 -17.40
CA GLU A 166 -1.93 7.73 -16.67
C GLU A 166 -2.85 7.67 -15.43
N THR A 167 -4.03 7.10 -15.62
CA THR A 167 -5.00 6.84 -14.56
C THR A 167 -5.26 5.33 -14.52
N PRO A 168 -4.91 4.63 -13.43
CA PRO A 168 -5.25 3.22 -13.25
C PRO A 168 -6.77 3.02 -13.20
N THR A 169 -7.30 2.13 -14.04
CA THR A 169 -8.74 1.83 -14.09
C THR A 169 -9.05 0.34 -14.01
N PHE A 170 -8.04 -0.53 -14.18
CA PHE A 170 -8.24 -1.97 -14.19
C PHE A 170 -8.57 -2.52 -12.80
N VAL A 171 -9.51 -3.47 -12.77
CA VAL A 171 -9.84 -4.30 -11.60
C VAL A 171 -10.00 -5.73 -12.09
N ALA A 172 -9.22 -6.66 -11.54
CA ALA A 172 -9.36 -8.07 -11.84
C ALA A 172 -10.70 -8.61 -11.33
N ASP A 173 -11.32 -9.48 -12.13
CA ASP A 173 -12.50 -10.25 -11.78
C ASP A 173 -12.14 -11.72 -11.50
N GLU A 174 -13.15 -12.57 -11.30
CA GLU A 174 -13.00 -14.00 -11.02
C GLU A 174 -12.52 -14.83 -12.23
N HIS A 175 -12.50 -14.26 -13.43
CA HIS A 175 -12.06 -14.93 -14.64
C HIS A 175 -10.57 -14.75 -14.89
N LEU A 176 -9.97 -13.70 -14.30
CA LEU A 176 -8.54 -13.50 -14.39
C LEU A 176 -7.81 -14.57 -13.57
N VAL A 177 -7.06 -15.40 -14.29
CA VAL A 177 -6.26 -16.47 -13.68
C VAL A 177 -5.40 -15.94 -12.55
N ARG A 178 -5.32 -16.71 -11.47
CA ARG A 178 -4.59 -16.37 -10.26
C ARG A 178 -3.82 -17.59 -9.77
N HIS A 179 -2.51 -17.44 -9.60
CA HIS A 179 -1.66 -18.46 -9.00
C HIS A 179 -1.20 -17.98 -7.63
N ARG A 180 -1.68 -18.62 -6.57
CA ARG A 180 -1.43 -18.18 -5.19
C ARG A 180 0.03 -18.32 -4.78
N THR A 181 0.45 -17.41 -3.91
CA THR A 181 1.79 -17.33 -3.29
C THR A 181 1.73 -17.47 -1.77
N THR A 182 0.53 -17.61 -1.22
CA THR A 182 0.24 -17.83 0.20
C THR A 182 0.27 -19.31 0.56
N SER A 183 0.37 -19.62 1.87
CA SER A 183 0.07 -20.97 2.35
C SER A 183 -1.36 -21.37 1.98
N GLU A 184 -1.62 -22.67 1.85
CA GLU A 184 -2.90 -23.19 1.37
C GLU A 184 -4.10 -22.64 2.16
N ALA A 185 -3.95 -22.40 3.48
CA ALA A 185 -5.03 -22.03 4.38
C ALA A 185 -5.54 -20.57 4.29
N VAL A 186 -4.74 -19.58 3.85
CA VAL A 186 -5.17 -18.16 3.89
C VAL A 186 -5.08 -17.54 2.50
N ALA A 187 -6.12 -16.84 2.07
CA ALA A 187 -6.10 -16.06 0.83
C ALA A 187 -6.63 -14.64 1.03
N TYR A 188 -5.96 -13.69 0.40
CA TYR A 188 -6.44 -12.31 0.33
C TYR A 188 -7.39 -12.15 -0.85
N LEU A 189 -8.54 -11.51 -0.63
CA LEU A 189 -9.55 -11.31 -1.66
C LEU A 189 -9.79 -9.81 -1.84
N LYS A 190 -9.37 -9.29 -3.01
CA LYS A 190 -9.58 -7.89 -3.36
C LYS A 190 -11.04 -7.66 -3.72
N VAL A 191 -11.74 -6.86 -2.92
CA VAL A 191 -13.16 -6.52 -3.16
C VAL A 191 -13.32 -5.24 -3.99
N ALA A 192 -12.31 -4.36 -3.93
CA ALA A 192 -12.24 -3.12 -4.67
C ALA A 192 -10.77 -2.68 -4.84
N GLU A 193 -10.54 -1.75 -5.76
CA GLU A 193 -9.25 -1.12 -6.03
C GLU A 193 -9.39 0.41 -6.03
N GLY A 194 -8.33 1.12 -5.64
CA GLY A 194 -8.31 2.59 -5.61
C GLY A 194 -9.11 3.20 -4.45
N CYS A 195 -9.13 4.53 -4.37
CA CYS A 195 -9.71 5.25 -3.25
C CYS A 195 -10.14 6.68 -3.61
N ASP A 196 -11.38 7.04 -3.28
CA ASP A 196 -11.91 8.39 -3.53
C ASP A 196 -11.47 9.41 -2.48
N TYR A 197 -10.93 8.95 -1.35
CA TYR A 197 -10.55 9.84 -0.26
C TYR A 197 -9.27 10.59 -0.63
N ARG A 198 -9.23 11.88 -0.33
CA ARG A 198 -8.11 12.77 -0.59
C ARG A 198 -7.36 13.13 0.69
N CYS A 199 -7.03 12.13 1.51
CA CYS A 199 -6.26 12.35 2.73
C CYS A 199 -4.97 13.12 2.41
N ALA A 200 -4.64 14.14 3.19
CA ALA A 200 -3.57 15.07 2.88
C ALA A 200 -2.19 14.40 2.73
N PHE A 201 -1.97 13.26 3.40
CA PHE A 201 -0.74 12.49 3.39
C PHE A 201 -0.72 11.32 2.40
N CYS A 202 -1.81 11.06 1.67
CA CYS A 202 -1.98 9.82 0.93
C CYS A 202 -1.87 10.02 -0.58
N ILE A 203 -0.93 9.33 -1.21
CA ILE A 203 -0.72 9.36 -2.67
C ILE A 203 -1.52 8.29 -3.43
N ILE A 204 -2.23 7.40 -2.73
CA ILE A 204 -2.94 6.26 -3.32
C ILE A 204 -3.86 6.60 -4.49
N PRO A 205 -4.65 7.70 -4.48
CA PRO A 205 -5.47 8.04 -5.65
C PRO A 205 -4.66 8.23 -6.94
N ARG A 206 -3.41 8.70 -6.85
CA ARG A 206 -2.51 8.81 -8.02
C ARG A 206 -1.94 7.43 -8.40
N LEU A 207 -1.64 6.60 -7.41
CA LEU A 207 -1.00 5.30 -7.62
C LEU A 207 -1.97 4.17 -7.98
N ARG A 208 -3.25 4.29 -7.66
CA ARG A 208 -4.24 3.22 -7.82
C ARG A 208 -5.55 3.74 -8.40
N GLY A 209 -5.69 5.04 -8.69
CA GLY A 209 -6.92 5.66 -9.17
C GLY A 209 -8.02 5.76 -8.11
N ASP A 210 -9.20 6.21 -8.55
CA ASP A 210 -10.42 6.32 -7.74
C ASP A 210 -11.00 4.95 -7.37
N GLN A 211 -11.99 4.90 -6.48
CA GLN A 211 -12.52 3.60 -6.05
C GLN A 211 -13.27 2.89 -7.19
N ARG A 212 -12.98 1.60 -7.36
CA ARG A 212 -13.65 0.70 -8.30
C ARG A 212 -13.89 -0.64 -7.62
N SER A 213 -15.14 -0.95 -7.36
CA SER A 213 -15.59 -2.17 -6.70
C SER A 213 -15.87 -3.27 -7.70
N ARG A 214 -15.63 -4.51 -7.29
CA ARG A 214 -16.13 -5.69 -8.02
C ARG A 214 -17.58 -5.96 -7.66
N THR A 215 -18.30 -6.67 -8.52
CA THR A 215 -19.65 -7.13 -8.20
C THR A 215 -19.62 -8.16 -7.06
N ILE A 216 -20.69 -8.26 -6.28
CA ILE A 216 -20.81 -9.29 -5.22
C ILE A 216 -20.68 -10.68 -5.84
N GLU A 217 -21.30 -10.88 -7.01
CA GLU A 217 -21.28 -12.13 -7.76
C GLU A 217 -19.85 -12.54 -8.13
N SER A 218 -19.03 -11.59 -8.62
CA SER A 218 -17.62 -11.81 -8.94
C SER A 218 -16.81 -12.21 -7.71
N ILE A 219 -16.99 -11.49 -6.61
CA ILE A 219 -16.24 -11.75 -5.37
C ILE A 219 -16.63 -13.11 -4.78
N VAL A 220 -17.92 -13.45 -4.77
CA VAL A 220 -18.42 -14.76 -4.30
C VAL A 220 -17.94 -15.89 -5.20
N ALA A 221 -17.88 -15.68 -6.52
CA ALA A 221 -17.34 -16.66 -7.46
C ALA A 221 -15.86 -16.95 -7.19
N GLU A 222 -15.03 -15.94 -7.01
CA GLU A 222 -13.61 -16.14 -6.64
C GLU A 222 -13.48 -16.75 -5.24
N ALA A 223 -14.31 -16.35 -4.27
CA ALA A 223 -14.33 -16.97 -2.95
C ALA A 223 -14.59 -18.48 -3.03
N ARG A 224 -15.55 -18.92 -3.86
CA ARG A 224 -15.80 -20.35 -4.10
C ARG A 224 -14.63 -21.06 -4.77
N GLN A 225 -13.96 -20.42 -5.73
CA GLN A 225 -12.75 -20.97 -6.35
C GLN A 225 -11.64 -21.15 -5.31
N LEU A 226 -11.46 -20.18 -4.41
CA LEU A 226 -10.48 -20.23 -3.32
C LEU A 226 -10.84 -21.32 -2.30
N ALA A 227 -12.12 -21.45 -1.92
CA ALA A 227 -12.59 -22.53 -1.06
C ALA A 227 -12.26 -23.92 -1.64
N ALA A 228 -12.49 -24.11 -2.95
CA ALA A 228 -12.17 -25.35 -3.65
C ALA A 228 -10.67 -25.67 -3.70
N GLN A 229 -9.80 -24.67 -3.47
CA GLN A 229 -8.34 -24.84 -3.34
C GLN A 229 -7.91 -25.11 -1.89
N GLY A 230 -8.84 -25.34 -0.96
CA GLY A 230 -8.54 -25.62 0.45
C GLY A 230 -8.30 -24.40 1.32
N VAL A 231 -8.71 -23.20 0.88
CA VAL A 231 -8.63 -21.99 1.71
C VAL A 231 -9.57 -22.10 2.91
N LEU A 232 -9.03 -21.82 4.09
CA LEU A 232 -9.76 -21.80 5.36
C LEU A 232 -10.11 -20.37 5.81
N GLU A 233 -9.31 -19.38 5.42
CA GLU A 233 -9.51 -17.98 5.76
C GLU A 233 -9.42 -17.06 4.55
N LEU A 234 -10.48 -16.26 4.32
CA LEU A 234 -10.45 -15.12 3.42
C LEU A 234 -10.19 -13.83 4.18
N VAL A 235 -9.23 -13.05 3.70
CA VAL A 235 -9.01 -11.69 4.19
C VAL A 235 -9.44 -10.70 3.11
N LEU A 236 -10.59 -10.06 3.33
CA LEU A 236 -11.13 -9.04 2.44
C LEU A 236 -10.28 -7.78 2.51
N ILE A 237 -9.79 -7.34 1.35
CA ILE A 237 -8.92 -6.17 1.24
C ILE A 237 -9.40 -5.22 0.15
N SER A 238 -9.29 -3.93 0.44
CA SER A 238 -9.32 -2.81 -0.50
C SER A 238 -8.74 -1.59 0.22
N GLN A 239 -8.55 -0.46 -0.44
CA GLN A 239 -8.01 0.75 0.20
C GLN A 239 -8.95 1.24 1.32
N ILE A 240 -10.27 1.16 1.10
CA ILE A 240 -11.31 1.41 2.10
C ILE A 240 -12.44 0.38 1.91
N THR A 241 -12.41 -0.70 2.69
CA THR A 241 -13.34 -1.84 2.49
C THR A 241 -14.77 -1.50 2.86
N THR A 242 -14.97 -0.57 3.79
CA THR A 242 -16.29 -0.12 4.22
C THR A 242 -17.01 0.75 3.18
N ASN A 243 -16.30 1.27 2.17
CA ASN A 243 -16.92 1.99 1.06
C ASN A 243 -17.31 1.06 -0.10
N TYR A 244 -17.02 -0.24 0.01
CA TYR A 244 -17.30 -1.22 -1.03
C TYR A 244 -18.72 -1.04 -1.58
N GLY A 245 -18.82 -0.96 -2.91
CA GLY A 245 -20.07 -0.87 -3.63
C GLY A 245 -20.63 0.55 -3.79
N LEU A 246 -20.03 1.59 -3.19
CA LEU A 246 -20.49 2.97 -3.39
C LEU A 246 -20.44 3.40 -4.86
N ASP A 247 -19.31 3.14 -5.51
CA ASP A 247 -19.05 3.46 -6.92
C ASP A 247 -19.88 2.61 -7.90
N LEU A 248 -20.27 1.40 -7.50
CA LEU A 248 -20.96 0.42 -8.35
C LEU A 248 -22.48 0.41 -8.17
N TYR A 249 -22.96 0.57 -6.93
CA TYR A 249 -24.35 0.43 -6.53
C TYR A 249 -24.98 1.74 -6.00
N GLY A 250 -24.22 2.84 -6.00
CA GLY A 250 -24.65 4.16 -5.51
C GLY A 250 -24.77 4.27 -3.98
N ARG A 251 -24.46 3.20 -3.24
CA ARG A 251 -24.45 3.16 -1.77
C ARG A 251 -23.49 2.09 -1.26
N PRO A 252 -22.93 2.18 -0.04
CA PRO A 252 -22.12 1.11 0.51
C PRO A 252 -22.90 -0.20 0.62
N ARG A 253 -22.28 -1.32 0.23
CA ARG A 253 -22.88 -2.68 0.21
C ARG A 253 -22.05 -3.72 0.95
N LEU A 254 -21.14 -3.30 1.84
CA LEU A 254 -20.28 -4.25 2.58
C LEU A 254 -21.12 -5.26 3.38
N ALA A 255 -22.22 -4.83 4.02
CA ALA A 255 -23.10 -5.74 4.77
C ALA A 255 -23.67 -6.86 3.88
N ASP A 256 -24.11 -6.51 2.67
CA ASP A 256 -24.65 -7.49 1.71
C ASP A 256 -23.57 -8.42 1.16
N LEU A 257 -22.37 -7.90 0.91
CA LEU A 257 -21.22 -8.71 0.54
C LEU A 257 -20.87 -9.73 1.63
N LEU A 258 -20.84 -9.31 2.90
CA LEU A 258 -20.56 -10.20 4.02
C LEU A 258 -21.61 -11.32 4.13
N ARG A 259 -22.89 -10.99 3.99
CA ARG A 259 -23.98 -11.98 3.98
C ARG A 259 -23.84 -12.96 2.82
N ALA A 260 -23.55 -12.47 1.62
CA ALA A 260 -23.36 -13.32 0.45
C ALA A 260 -22.13 -14.25 0.57
N LEU A 261 -21.04 -13.77 1.16
CA LEU A 261 -19.85 -14.57 1.45
C LEU A 261 -20.09 -15.56 2.60
N GLY A 262 -21.02 -15.27 3.50
CA GLY A 262 -21.45 -16.17 4.56
C GLY A 262 -21.97 -17.52 4.06
N GLU A 263 -22.48 -17.56 2.83
CA GLU A 263 -22.99 -18.77 2.16
C GLU A 263 -21.90 -19.57 1.44
N VAL A 264 -20.65 -19.10 1.44
CA VAL A 264 -19.51 -19.84 0.88
C VAL A 264 -18.93 -20.74 1.96
N GLU A 265 -18.58 -21.98 1.62
CA GLU A 265 -17.98 -22.98 2.52
C GLU A 265 -16.54 -22.62 2.92
N ILE A 266 -16.37 -21.48 3.60
CA ILE A 266 -15.10 -20.97 4.14
C ILE A 266 -15.29 -20.71 5.64
N PRO A 267 -14.45 -21.31 6.50
CA PRO A 267 -14.54 -21.14 7.95
C PRO A 267 -14.43 -19.70 8.45
N TRP A 268 -13.54 -18.90 7.86
CA TRP A 268 -13.21 -17.57 8.37
C TRP A 268 -13.15 -16.50 7.29
N ILE A 269 -13.82 -15.38 7.54
CA ILE A 269 -13.79 -14.18 6.73
C ILE A 269 -13.37 -13.02 7.64
N ARG A 270 -12.25 -12.39 7.31
CA ARG A 270 -11.70 -11.23 8.01
C ARG A 270 -11.79 -9.99 7.13
N VAL A 271 -12.07 -8.84 7.72
CA VAL A 271 -12.15 -7.56 6.99
C VAL A 271 -10.99 -6.66 7.42
N HIS A 272 -10.15 -6.27 6.48
CA HIS A 272 -9.09 -5.27 6.70
C HIS A 272 -9.47 -3.91 6.11
N TYR A 273 -8.79 -2.85 6.58
CA TYR A 273 -9.00 -1.48 6.11
C TYR A 273 -10.45 -1.00 6.26
N ALA A 274 -11.06 -1.30 7.42
CA ALA A 274 -12.42 -0.95 7.77
C ALA A 274 -12.48 0.51 8.22
N TYR A 275 -12.65 1.43 7.27
CA TYR A 275 -12.63 2.85 7.58
C TYR A 275 -13.83 3.25 8.48
N PRO A 276 -13.58 4.00 9.57
CA PRO A 276 -14.57 4.29 10.60
C PRO A 276 -15.97 4.72 10.14
N THR A 277 -16.07 5.59 9.13
CA THR A 277 -17.35 6.17 8.69
C THR A 277 -18.28 5.17 8.01
N GLY A 278 -17.75 4.09 7.44
CA GLY A 278 -18.58 3.07 6.79
C GLY A 278 -18.93 1.88 7.70
N LEU A 279 -18.57 1.92 8.98
CA LEU A 279 -19.05 0.97 9.99
C LEU A 279 -20.45 1.38 10.49
N THR A 280 -21.42 1.27 9.58
CA THR A 280 -22.83 1.52 9.85
C THR A 280 -23.41 0.45 10.77
N SER A 281 -24.57 0.72 11.37
CA SER A 281 -25.28 -0.29 12.17
C SER A 281 -25.63 -1.54 11.36
N GLU A 282 -25.82 -1.41 10.04
CA GLU A 282 -26.08 -2.53 9.13
C GLU A 282 -24.84 -3.40 8.94
N VAL A 283 -23.66 -2.79 8.78
CA VAL A 283 -22.39 -3.55 8.70
C VAL A 283 -22.13 -4.27 10.03
N LEU A 284 -22.29 -3.58 11.17
CA LEU A 284 -22.12 -4.22 12.48
C LEU A 284 -23.14 -5.35 12.71
N ALA A 285 -24.35 -5.24 12.17
CA ALA A 285 -25.34 -6.32 12.20
C ALA A 285 -24.87 -7.52 11.38
N ALA A 286 -24.35 -7.32 10.17
CA ALA A 286 -23.81 -8.40 9.34
C ALA A 286 -22.65 -9.16 10.03
N PHE A 287 -21.75 -8.47 10.74
CA PHE A 287 -20.69 -9.12 11.54
C PHE A 287 -21.25 -10.05 12.65
N ARG A 288 -22.46 -9.80 13.16
CA ARG A 288 -23.11 -10.68 14.15
C ARG A 288 -23.91 -11.80 13.52
N GLU A 289 -24.55 -11.50 12.40
CA GLU A 289 -25.48 -12.39 11.70
C GLU A 289 -24.73 -13.49 10.95
N VAL A 290 -23.54 -13.19 10.43
CA VAL A 290 -22.78 -14.09 9.57
C VAL A 290 -21.72 -14.84 10.38
N PRO A 291 -21.89 -16.15 10.66
CA PRO A 291 -21.10 -16.86 11.68
C PRO A 291 -19.61 -17.00 11.36
N ASN A 292 -19.25 -17.06 10.08
CA ASN A 292 -17.87 -17.17 9.62
C ASN A 292 -17.18 -15.79 9.45
N VAL A 293 -17.89 -14.67 9.64
CA VAL A 293 -17.26 -13.35 9.68
C VAL A 293 -16.66 -13.11 11.05
N LEU A 294 -15.34 -13.02 11.12
CA LEU A 294 -14.62 -12.82 12.35
C LEU A 294 -14.87 -11.39 12.88
N PRO A 295 -15.11 -11.22 14.19
CA PRO A 295 -15.21 -9.90 14.82
C PRO A 295 -13.83 -9.27 14.96
N TYR A 296 -13.15 -9.05 13.85
CA TYR A 296 -11.83 -8.41 13.77
C TYR A 296 -11.95 -7.18 12.89
N LEU A 297 -11.64 -6.01 13.46
CA LEU A 297 -11.75 -4.74 12.77
C LEU A 297 -10.41 -4.03 12.75
N ASP A 298 -9.85 -3.91 11.55
CA ASP A 298 -8.68 -3.08 11.26
C ASP A 298 -9.12 -1.65 10.92
N LEU A 299 -9.03 -0.76 11.91
CA LEU A 299 -9.52 0.61 11.90
C LEU A 299 -8.37 1.60 11.64
N PRO A 300 -8.18 2.13 10.41
CA PRO A 300 -7.14 3.11 10.15
C PRO A 300 -7.51 4.48 10.75
N LEU A 301 -7.32 4.70 12.05
CA LEU A 301 -7.69 5.94 12.74
C LEU A 301 -6.72 7.10 12.48
N GLN A 302 -5.46 6.83 12.18
CA GLN A 302 -4.36 7.76 11.84
C GLN A 302 -4.03 8.82 12.90
N HIS A 303 -5.00 9.43 13.59
CA HIS A 303 -4.82 10.23 14.80
C HIS A 303 -6.15 10.25 15.58
N SER A 304 -6.16 10.83 16.78
CA SER A 304 -7.39 11.08 17.56
C SER A 304 -7.78 12.56 17.69
N HIS A 305 -6.88 13.50 17.38
CA HIS A 305 -7.08 14.92 17.69
C HIS A 305 -7.82 15.59 16.54
N PRO A 306 -8.92 16.32 16.79
CA PRO A 306 -9.79 16.82 15.71
C PRO A 306 -9.09 17.82 14.79
N GLU A 307 -8.18 18.65 15.32
CA GLU A 307 -7.40 19.58 14.49
C GLU A 307 -6.42 18.85 13.56
N VAL A 308 -5.71 17.84 14.08
CA VAL A 308 -4.77 17.05 13.27
C VAL A 308 -5.52 16.24 12.22
N LEU A 309 -6.65 15.62 12.58
CA LEU A 309 -7.50 14.89 11.63
C LEU A 309 -8.06 15.80 10.54
N ARG A 310 -8.47 17.04 10.87
CA ARG A 310 -8.87 18.04 9.89
C ARG A 310 -7.73 18.40 8.94
N ALA A 311 -6.53 18.61 9.47
CA ALA A 311 -5.34 18.90 8.66
C ALA A 311 -4.92 17.71 7.78
N MET A 312 -5.16 16.48 8.25
CA MET A 312 -5.03 15.24 7.46
C MET A 312 -6.09 15.10 6.35
N ASN A 313 -7.00 16.06 6.20
CA ASN A 313 -8.19 15.99 5.35
C ASN A 313 -9.05 14.76 5.65
N ARG A 314 -9.22 14.46 6.93
CA ARG A 314 -10.10 13.38 7.41
C ARG A 314 -11.22 14.03 8.20
N PRO A 315 -12.43 14.13 7.61
CA PRO A 315 -13.55 14.79 8.26
C PRO A 315 -13.98 13.93 9.44
N TRP A 316 -13.60 14.33 10.64
CA TRP A 316 -13.88 13.56 11.83
C TRP A 316 -13.99 14.47 13.06
N GLN A 317 -15.19 14.53 13.63
CA GLN A 317 -15.42 15.16 14.92
C GLN A 317 -14.88 14.21 15.98
N ALA A 318 -13.87 14.60 16.78
CA ALA A 318 -13.21 13.69 17.73
C ALA A 318 -14.16 12.98 18.72
N GLU A 319 -15.31 13.59 19.01
CA GLU A 319 -16.39 12.97 19.79
C GLU A 319 -16.96 11.69 19.16
N VAL A 320 -16.93 11.60 17.83
CA VAL A 320 -17.46 10.46 17.09
C VAL A 320 -16.60 9.21 17.36
N SER A 321 -15.34 9.30 17.86
CA SER A 321 -14.29 8.25 17.74
C SER A 321 -14.46 7.33 18.92
N GLY A 322 -14.52 7.95 20.10
CA GLY A 322 -15.06 7.30 21.27
C GLY A 322 -16.50 6.82 21.04
N GLY A 323 -17.36 7.60 20.37
CA GLY A 323 -18.74 7.19 20.08
C GLY A 323 -18.84 5.92 19.22
N LEU A 324 -18.04 5.84 18.17
CA LEU A 324 -17.97 4.72 17.24
C LEU A 324 -17.36 3.50 17.93
N LEU A 325 -16.23 3.65 18.63
CA LEU A 325 -15.61 2.54 19.35
C LEU A 325 -16.53 1.99 20.44
N ARG A 326 -17.27 2.86 21.16
CA ARG A 326 -18.33 2.44 22.09
C ARG A 326 -19.43 1.66 21.36
N ARG A 327 -19.90 2.14 20.20
CA ARG A 327 -20.91 1.44 19.38
C ARG A 327 -20.42 0.08 18.90
N ILE A 328 -19.16 0.00 18.44
CA ILE A 328 -18.53 -1.24 18.00
C ILE A 328 -18.47 -2.22 19.17
N ARG A 329 -17.94 -1.81 20.33
CA ARG A 329 -17.86 -2.66 21.52
C ARG A 329 -19.22 -3.10 22.05
N ALA A 330 -20.23 -2.24 21.96
CA ALA A 330 -21.59 -2.60 22.33
C ALA A 330 -22.21 -3.62 21.37
N ALA A 331 -21.95 -3.48 20.06
CA ALA A 331 -22.48 -4.38 19.04
C ALA A 331 -21.70 -5.70 18.93
N LEU A 332 -20.38 -5.66 19.13
CA LEU A 332 -19.43 -6.74 19.00
C LEU A 332 -18.50 -6.77 20.25
N PRO A 333 -18.97 -7.27 21.40
CA PRO A 333 -18.20 -7.23 22.65
C PRO A 333 -16.88 -7.99 22.61
N GLN A 334 -16.80 -9.01 21.76
CA GLN A 334 -15.60 -9.84 21.57
C GLN A 334 -14.71 -9.34 20.43
N ALA A 335 -14.95 -8.12 19.90
CA ALA A 335 -14.22 -7.65 18.74
C ALA A 335 -12.77 -7.32 19.07
N THR A 336 -11.85 -7.90 18.30
CA THR A 336 -10.46 -7.47 18.25
C THR A 336 -10.35 -6.21 17.41
N LEU A 337 -9.84 -5.14 18.01
CA LEU A 337 -9.66 -3.84 17.38
C LEU A 337 -8.17 -3.62 17.09
N ARG A 338 -7.84 -3.59 15.80
CA ARG A 338 -6.54 -3.16 15.31
C ARG A 338 -6.62 -1.71 14.83
N THR A 339 -5.60 -0.91 15.09
CA THR A 339 -5.50 0.44 14.54
C THR A 339 -4.09 0.80 14.11
N THR A 340 -3.99 1.89 13.34
CA THR A 340 -2.73 2.52 12.96
C THR A 340 -2.80 4.02 13.26
N PHE A 341 -1.74 4.58 13.84
CA PHE A 341 -1.56 6.01 14.04
C PHE A 341 -0.32 6.55 13.31
N ILE A 342 -0.39 7.83 12.94
CA ILE A 342 0.69 8.63 12.37
C ILE A 342 0.98 9.73 13.39
N VAL A 343 2.26 9.84 13.79
CA VAL A 343 2.75 10.90 14.69
C VAL A 343 3.76 11.80 13.98
N GLY A 344 3.89 13.03 14.45
CA GLY A 344 4.74 14.03 13.80
C GLY A 344 4.12 14.58 12.50
N PHE A 345 2.80 14.54 12.37
CA PHE A 345 2.11 15.19 11.25
C PHE A 345 2.39 16.71 11.28
N PRO A 346 2.45 17.42 10.13
CA PRO A 346 2.71 18.86 10.11
C PRO A 346 1.73 19.63 10.99
N GLY A 347 2.25 20.49 11.87
CA GLY A 347 1.48 21.23 12.87
C GLY A 347 1.13 20.45 14.15
N GLU A 348 1.54 19.19 14.32
CA GLU A 348 1.26 18.40 15.53
C GLU A 348 2.01 18.94 16.76
N THR A 349 1.25 19.47 17.71
CA THR A 349 1.78 20.03 18.98
C THR A 349 1.89 18.98 20.08
N GLU A 350 2.56 19.31 21.19
CA GLU A 350 2.57 18.43 22.38
C GLU A 350 1.16 18.22 22.94
N GLN A 351 0.29 19.23 22.91
CA GLN A 351 -1.11 19.08 23.34
C GLN A 351 -1.86 18.05 22.49
N HIS A 352 -1.65 18.07 21.17
CA HIS A 352 -2.24 17.10 20.25
C HIS A 352 -1.76 15.68 20.55
N PHE A 353 -0.45 15.52 20.78
CA PHE A 353 0.14 14.22 21.09
C PHE A 353 -0.32 13.69 22.46
N GLN A 354 -0.43 14.55 23.48
CA GLN A 354 -0.97 14.17 24.78
C GLN A 354 -2.44 13.75 24.70
N HIS A 355 -3.23 14.34 23.80
CA HIS A 355 -4.58 13.85 23.53
C HIS A 355 -4.57 12.43 22.94
N LEU A 356 -3.64 12.15 22.02
CA LEU A 356 -3.48 10.82 21.43
C LEU A 356 -3.08 9.76 22.46
N LEU A 357 -2.14 10.07 23.37
CA LEU A 357 -1.78 9.18 24.47
C LEU A 357 -2.99 8.79 25.33
N ARG A 358 -3.74 9.78 25.84
CA ARG A 358 -4.96 9.53 26.62
C ARG A 358 -5.98 8.72 25.84
N PHE A 359 -6.16 9.03 24.55
CA PHE A 359 -7.07 8.30 23.69
C PHE A 359 -6.69 6.81 23.58
N VAL A 360 -5.42 6.47 23.40
CA VAL A 360 -4.96 5.08 23.34
C VAL A 360 -5.18 4.36 24.68
N GLU A 361 -4.85 5.01 25.80
CA GLU A 361 -5.06 4.47 27.15
C GLU A 361 -6.54 4.18 27.43
N GLU A 362 -7.43 5.10 27.06
CA GLU A 362 -8.88 4.97 27.22
C GLU A 362 -9.47 3.91 26.27
N GLN A 363 -9.04 3.93 25.00
CA GLN A 363 -9.62 3.10 23.98
C GLN A 363 -9.06 1.70 23.95
N ARG A 364 -7.92 1.39 24.58
CA ARG A 364 -7.41 0.02 24.78
C ARG A 364 -7.53 -0.89 23.55
N PHE A 365 -6.80 -0.59 22.49
CA PHE A 365 -6.79 -1.42 21.27
C PHE A 365 -6.06 -2.74 21.53
N ASP A 366 -6.47 -3.83 20.87
CA ASP A 366 -5.78 -5.13 20.96
C ASP A 366 -4.48 -5.12 20.15
N HIS A 367 -4.49 -4.42 19.01
CA HIS A 367 -3.30 -4.22 18.19
C HIS A 367 -3.19 -2.78 17.72
N MET A 368 -1.98 -2.21 17.81
CA MET A 368 -1.74 -0.85 17.35
C MET A 368 -0.37 -0.75 16.68
N GLY A 369 -0.35 -0.17 15.48
CA GLY A 369 0.86 0.30 14.83
C GLY A 369 1.00 1.81 14.94
N VAL A 370 2.23 2.30 15.07
CA VAL A 370 2.53 3.74 15.02
C VAL A 370 3.63 4.00 14.01
N PHE A 371 3.36 4.90 13.08
CA PHE A 371 4.31 5.34 12.06
C PHE A 371 4.64 6.81 12.26
N THR A 372 5.87 7.20 11.94
CA THR A 372 6.20 8.61 11.80
C THR A 372 5.64 9.12 10.48
N PHE A 373 5.14 10.36 10.47
CA PHE A 373 4.77 11.02 9.22
C PHE A 373 5.98 11.05 8.27
N SER A 374 5.71 10.66 7.02
CA SER A 374 6.65 10.71 5.90
C SER A 374 6.10 11.69 4.88
N ALA A 375 6.78 12.80 4.67
CA ALA A 375 6.40 13.77 3.64
C ALA A 375 6.59 13.14 2.27
N GLU A 376 5.48 12.93 1.57
CA GLU A 376 5.48 12.29 0.25
C GLU A 376 5.20 13.36 -0.81
N ALA A 377 6.09 13.50 -1.78
CA ALA A 377 5.98 14.54 -2.77
C ALA A 377 4.68 14.41 -3.59
N GLY A 378 4.08 15.55 -3.93
CA GLY A 378 2.75 15.60 -4.56
C GLY A 378 1.57 15.31 -3.62
N THR A 379 1.80 15.11 -2.32
CA THR A 379 0.74 15.11 -1.31
C THR A 379 0.61 16.48 -0.65
N ALA A 380 -0.61 16.88 -0.29
CA ALA A 380 -0.86 18.18 0.33
C ALA A 380 -0.09 18.36 1.66
N ALA A 381 0.09 17.28 2.42
CA ALA A 381 0.80 17.31 3.69
C ALA A 381 2.31 17.58 3.55
N ALA A 382 2.92 17.24 2.40
CA ALA A 382 4.32 17.55 2.16
C ALA A 382 4.58 19.06 2.04
N GLU A 383 3.56 19.83 1.63
CA GLU A 383 3.63 21.28 1.44
C GLU A 383 3.10 22.07 2.65
N LEU A 384 2.56 21.40 3.67
CA LEU A 384 2.06 22.07 4.87
C LEU A 384 3.21 22.72 5.65
N PRO A 385 3.00 23.91 6.23
CA PRO A 385 3.96 24.53 7.15
C PRO A 385 4.09 23.73 8.44
N ASP A 386 5.04 24.13 9.29
CA ASP A 386 5.22 23.57 10.65
C ASP A 386 5.51 22.06 10.67
N GLN A 387 6.36 21.61 9.75
CA GLN A 387 6.89 20.25 9.72
C GLN A 387 7.54 19.88 11.07
N VAL A 388 7.17 18.73 11.63
CA VAL A 388 7.70 18.28 12.91
C VAL A 388 9.09 17.66 12.72
N PRO A 389 10.11 18.02 13.52
CA PRO A 389 11.43 17.44 13.41
C PRO A 389 11.40 15.91 13.54
N ALA A 390 12.12 15.20 12.66
CA ALA A 390 12.10 13.73 12.61
C ALA A 390 12.50 13.07 13.95
N ARG A 391 13.39 13.72 14.73
CA ARG A 391 13.74 13.26 16.08
C ARG A 391 12.53 13.27 17.01
N LEU A 392 11.75 14.35 17.00
CA LEU A 392 10.55 14.49 17.83
C LEU A 392 9.45 13.51 17.38
N ALA A 393 9.26 13.33 16.07
CA ALA A 393 8.32 12.35 15.55
C ALA A 393 8.67 10.91 16.01
N ARG A 394 9.95 10.53 15.96
CA ARG A 394 10.43 9.23 16.47
C ARG A 394 10.23 9.09 17.97
N GLU A 395 10.53 10.12 18.75
CA GLU A 395 10.30 10.12 20.20
C GLU A 395 8.81 9.91 20.52
N ARG A 396 7.91 10.62 19.83
CA ARG A 396 6.46 10.45 19.96
C ARG A 396 6.01 9.04 19.58
N ARG A 397 6.56 8.46 18.51
CA ARG A 397 6.29 7.08 18.10
C ARG A 397 6.65 6.12 19.23
N ASP A 398 7.86 6.23 19.77
CA ASP A 398 8.36 5.34 20.81
C ASP A 398 7.54 5.48 22.10
N ARG A 399 7.21 6.72 22.50
CA ARG A 399 6.33 6.99 23.66
C ARG A 399 4.93 6.38 23.50
N LEU A 400 4.32 6.50 22.31
CA LEU A 400 2.99 5.96 22.06
C LEU A 400 3.01 4.42 21.99
N MET A 401 4.05 3.83 21.40
CA MET A 401 4.26 2.38 21.40
C MET A 401 4.45 1.83 22.82
N LEU A 402 5.23 2.52 23.67
CA LEU A 402 5.41 2.16 25.09
C LEU A 402 4.08 2.21 25.86
N ALA A 403 3.23 3.21 25.60
CA ALA A 403 1.91 3.32 26.23
C ALA A 403 0.97 2.16 25.85
N GLN A 404 1.12 1.59 24.66
CA GLN A 404 0.31 0.46 24.19
C GLN A 404 0.79 -0.90 24.71
N GLN A 405 2.09 -1.09 24.96
CA GLN A 405 2.63 -2.37 25.42
C GLN A 405 1.89 -3.01 26.62
N PRO A 406 1.47 -2.29 27.66
CA PRO A 406 0.71 -2.89 28.77
C PRO A 406 -0.78 -3.15 28.48
N ILE A 407 -1.29 -2.73 27.31
CA ILE A 407 -2.69 -2.90 26.92
C ILE A 407 -2.92 -4.22 26.19
N ALA A 408 -1.99 -4.58 25.30
CA ALA A 408 -2.08 -5.70 24.36
C ALA A 408 -1.47 -7.00 24.92
#